data_AF-A0A9Q3F7X7-F1
#
_entry.id   AF-A0A9Q3F7X7-F1
#
_cell.length_a   1.000
_cell.length_b   1.000
_cell.length_c   1.000
_cell.angle_alpha   90.00
_cell.angle_beta   90.00
_cell.angle_gamma   90.00
#
_symmetry.space_group_name_H-M   'P 1'
#
loop_
_entity.id
_entity.type
_entity.pdbx_description
1 polymer ?
#
loop_
_entity_poly.entity_id
_entity_poly.type
_entity_poly.pdbx_seq_one_letter_code
_entity_poly.pdbx_strand_id
1 'polypeptide(L)'
;MLRKNRPEFGISKDPLGQFRRHDIKLCLDVERPYPPMLSRPPYPASLETRKKIEKHINELLDMDVIRKIGHNEIVDITTPVLITWNDGKYRLCGDFSTLNNYTEAERYPIPRLPHAL
;
A
#
# COMPACT_ATOMS: atom_id res chain seq x y z
N MET A 1 -23.49 -16.49 15.30
CA MET A 1 -22.11 -15.98 15.25
C MET A 1 -22.03 -14.53 14.79
N LEU A 2 -22.39 -14.19 13.54
CA LEU A 2 -22.30 -12.82 12.99
C LEU A 2 -22.94 -11.69 13.82
N ARG A 3 -24.10 -11.94 14.47
CA ARG A 3 -24.76 -10.92 15.30
C ARG A 3 -24.09 -10.70 16.66
N LYS A 4 -23.42 -11.71 17.20
CA LYS A 4 -22.79 -11.68 18.53
C LYS A 4 -21.36 -11.12 18.45
N ASN A 5 -20.67 -11.45 17.37
CA ASN A 5 -19.27 -11.10 17.13
C ASN A 5 -19.16 -10.18 15.92
N ARG A 6 -20.06 -9.18 15.84
CA ARG A 6 -20.07 -8.25 14.71
C ARG A 6 -18.75 -7.47 14.52
N PRO A 7 -18.09 -6.93 15.56
CA PRO A 7 -16.88 -6.14 15.37
C PRO A 7 -15.67 -6.97 14.90
N GLU A 8 -15.71 -8.30 15.03
CA GLU A 8 -14.65 -9.19 14.56
C GLU A 8 -14.71 -9.44 13.03
N PHE A 9 -15.82 -9.10 12.36
CA PHE A 9 -15.97 -9.27 10.91
C PHE A 9 -15.73 -7.95 10.18
N GLY A 10 -14.88 -7.97 9.15
CA GLY A 10 -14.69 -6.85 8.23
C GLY A 10 -15.88 -6.64 7.29
N ILE A 11 -17.01 -6.20 7.82
CA ILE A 11 -18.21 -5.85 7.02
C ILE A 11 -18.03 -4.42 6.51
N SER A 12 -18.44 -4.15 5.27
CA SER A 12 -18.15 -2.90 4.55
C SER A 12 -18.61 -1.58 5.19
N LYS A 13 -19.39 -1.63 6.28
CA LYS A 13 -19.87 -0.44 7.00
C LYS A 13 -19.06 -0.12 8.25
N ASP A 14 -18.26 -1.07 8.72
CA ASP A 14 -17.47 -0.92 9.94
C ASP A 14 -16.08 -0.36 9.56
N PRO A 15 -15.46 0.47 10.42
CA PRO A 15 -14.14 1.05 10.15
C PRO A 15 -13.09 -0.05 9.98
N LEU A 16 -12.05 0.24 9.20
CA LEU A 16 -10.95 -0.70 9.01
C LEU A 16 -10.32 -1.07 10.36
N GLY A 17 -9.98 -2.36 10.51
CA GLY A 17 -9.26 -2.84 11.68
C GLY A 17 -7.89 -2.17 11.78
N GLN A 18 -7.54 -1.69 12.98
CA GLN A 18 -6.26 -1.03 13.23
C GLN A 18 -5.48 -1.78 14.32
N PHE A 19 -4.29 -2.26 13.99
CA PHE A 19 -3.36 -2.81 14.97
C PHE A 19 -2.53 -1.69 15.59
N ARG A 20 -2.62 -1.50 16.91
CA ARG A 20 -2.03 -0.33 17.61
C ARG A 20 -0.78 -0.65 18.45
N ARG A 21 -0.36 -1.91 18.54
CA ARG A 21 0.69 -2.31 19.50
C ARG A 21 2.11 -2.17 18.97
N HIS A 22 2.30 -2.24 17.65
CA HIS A 22 3.62 -2.21 17.04
C HIS A 22 3.56 -1.49 15.71
N ASP A 23 4.60 -0.70 15.44
CA ASP A 23 4.87 -0.12 14.13
C ASP A 23 5.79 -1.05 13.34
N ILE A 24 5.59 -1.06 12.02
CA ILE A 24 6.45 -1.81 11.09
C ILE A 24 7.59 -0.90 10.66
N LYS A 25 8.83 -1.37 10.83
CA LYS A 25 10.03 -0.70 10.32
C LYS A 25 10.44 -1.34 9.00
N LEU A 26 10.45 -0.56 7.92
CA LEU A 26 11.00 -0.97 6.65
C LEU A 26 12.48 -0.57 6.59
N CYS A 27 13.38 -1.54 6.56
CA CYS A 27 14.82 -1.30 6.41
C CYS A 27 15.21 -1.38 4.94
N LEU A 28 16.04 -0.44 4.50
CA LEU A 28 16.62 -0.43 3.17
C LEU A 28 18.09 -0.84 3.23
N ASP A 29 18.58 -1.49 2.19
CA ASP A 29 19.99 -1.89 2.05
C ASP A 29 20.90 -0.73 1.60
N VAL A 30 20.31 0.44 1.35
CA VAL A 30 20.98 1.67 0.93
C VAL A 30 20.70 2.81 1.89
N GLU A 31 21.70 3.66 2.08
CA GLU A 31 21.61 4.87 2.90
C GLU A 31 21.42 6.14 2.06
N ARG A 32 21.20 7.27 2.73
CA ARG A 32 21.11 8.57 2.05
C ARG A 32 22.51 9.05 1.60
N PRO A 33 22.63 9.68 0.43
CA PRO A 33 21.57 9.98 -0.53
C PRO A 33 21.11 8.73 -1.30
N TYR A 34 19.79 8.55 -1.40
CA TYR A 34 19.22 7.38 -2.05
C TYR A 34 19.48 7.38 -3.58
N PRO A 35 19.59 6.18 -4.20
CA PRO A 35 19.70 6.08 -5.65
C PRO A 35 18.54 6.79 -6.37
N PRO A 36 18.78 7.51 -7.48
CA PRO A 36 17.73 8.19 -8.23
C PRO A 36 16.60 7.26 -8.70
N MET A 37 16.88 5.96 -8.83
CA MET A 37 15.88 4.94 -9.18
C MET A 37 14.75 4.81 -8.15
N LEU A 38 14.96 5.21 -6.90
CA LEU A 38 13.93 5.22 -5.86
C LEU A 38 12.99 6.43 -5.95
N SER A 39 13.34 7.47 -6.71
CA SER A 39 12.49 8.64 -6.98
C SER A 39 11.85 8.53 -8.36
N ARG A 40 10.85 7.66 -8.50
CA ARG A 40 10.19 7.38 -9.78
C ARG A 40 9.05 8.35 -10.07
N PRO A 41 8.97 8.92 -11.29
CA PRO A 41 7.86 9.77 -11.68
C PRO A 41 6.56 8.96 -11.87
N PRO A 42 5.38 9.59 -11.77
CA PRO A 42 4.11 8.96 -12.08
C PRO A 42 4.05 8.47 -13.53
N TYR A 43 3.40 7.33 -13.76
CA TYR A 43 3.15 6.86 -15.11
C TYR A 43 2.22 7.79 -15.90
N PRO A 44 2.44 7.97 -17.20
CA PRO A 44 1.49 8.66 -18.06
C PRO A 44 0.13 7.97 -18.01
N ALA A 45 -0.93 8.75 -17.79
CA ALA A 45 -2.29 8.25 -17.67
C ALA A 45 -3.25 9.08 -18.52
N SER A 46 -4.22 8.42 -19.14
CA SER A 46 -5.34 9.08 -19.82
C SER A 46 -6.21 9.82 -18.81
N LEU A 47 -7.06 10.75 -19.27
CA LEU A 47 -7.99 11.45 -18.40
C LEU A 47 -8.94 10.50 -17.67
N GLU A 48 -9.38 9.43 -18.32
CA GLU A 48 -10.24 8.41 -17.72
C GLU A 48 -9.51 7.64 -16.62
N THR A 49 -8.26 7.24 -16.87
CA THR A 49 -7.43 6.55 -15.89
C THR A 49 -7.13 7.45 -14.69
N ARG A 50 -6.84 8.75 -14.91
CA ARG A 50 -6.65 9.72 -13.82
C ARG A 50 -7.87 9.83 -12.92
N LYS A 51 -9.07 9.93 -13.49
CA LYS A 51 -10.33 9.95 -12.71
C LYS A 51 -10.50 8.71 -11.85
N LYS A 52 -10.14 7.52 -12.37
CA LYS A 52 -10.18 6.27 -11.62
C LYS A 52 -9.15 6.25 -10.49
N ILE A 53 -7.93 6.70 -10.76
CA ILE A 53 -6.86 6.83 -9.74
C ILE A 53 -7.32 7.77 -8.63
N GLU A 54 -7.82 8.95 -8.98
CA GLU A 54 -8.27 9.96 -8.03
C GLU A 54 -9.42 9.45 -7.16
N LYS A 55 -10.39 8.73 -7.75
CA LYS A 55 -11.47 8.10 -7.00
C LYS A 55 -10.92 7.15 -5.93
N HIS A 56 -10.03 6.22 -6.29
CA HIS A 56 -9.44 5.27 -5.35
C HIS A 56 -8.55 5.95 -4.30
N ILE A 57 -7.81 7.00 -4.68
CA ILE A 57 -7.02 7.79 -3.73
C ILE A 57 -7.93 8.46 -2.68
N ASN A 58 -9.05 9.04 -3.11
CA ASN A 58 -10.00 9.66 -2.19
C ASN A 58 -10.64 8.63 -1.25
N GLU A 59 -11.02 7.45 -1.76
CA GLU A 59 -11.50 6.36 -0.92
C GLU A 59 -10.45 5.94 0.14
N LEU A 60 -9.16 5.86 -0.22
CA LEU A 60 -8.08 5.54 0.72
C LEU A 60 -7.81 6.65 1.73
N LEU A 61 -7.99 7.92 1.35
CA LEU A 61 -7.92 9.07 2.26
C LEU A 61 -9.09 9.06 3.25
N ASP A 62 -10.31 8.80 2.78
CA ASP A 62 -11.51 8.72 3.63
C ASP A 62 -11.43 7.55 4.63
N MET A 63 -10.74 6.47 4.25
CA MET A 63 -10.47 5.31 5.10
C MET A 63 -9.25 5.48 6.03
N ASP A 64 -8.56 6.63 6.00
CA ASP A 64 -7.35 6.91 6.78
C ASP A 64 -6.22 5.88 6.55
N VAL A 65 -6.14 5.32 5.33
CA VAL A 65 -5.09 4.37 4.94
C VAL A 65 -3.86 5.10 4.41
N ILE A 66 -4.07 6.23 3.74
CA ILE A 66 -3.02 7.09 3.21
C ILE A 66 -3.23 8.52 3.69
N ARG A 67 -2.17 9.33 3.64
CA ARG A 67 -2.23 10.75 3.97
C ARG A 67 -1.49 11.60 2.94
N LYS A 68 -1.81 12.89 2.90
CA LYS A 68 -0.99 13.88 2.20
C LYS A 68 0.31 14.10 2.98
N ILE A 69 1.39 14.30 2.24
CA ILE A 69 2.69 14.66 2.79
C ILE A 69 2.68 16.16 3.15
N GLY A 70 3.17 16.51 4.34
CA GLY A 70 3.21 17.90 4.81
C GLY A 70 4.30 18.72 4.14
N HIS A 71 4.16 20.05 4.16
CA HIS A 71 5.09 20.98 3.50
C HIS A 71 6.55 20.88 3.97
N ASN A 72 6.78 20.39 5.20
CA ASN A 72 8.10 20.28 5.81
C ASN A 72 8.73 18.88 5.67
N GLU A 73 8.05 17.94 5.01
CA GLU A 73 8.54 16.58 4.85
C GLU A 73 9.32 16.44 3.54
N ILE A 74 10.53 15.91 3.63
CA ILE A 74 11.38 15.62 2.47
C ILE A 74 10.97 14.26 1.89
N VAL A 75 10.70 14.22 0.59
CA VAL A 75 10.31 13.00 -0.14
C VAL A 75 11.44 12.58 -1.06
N ASP A 76 12.23 11.60 -0.64
CA ASP A 76 13.33 11.07 -1.44
C ASP A 76 12.96 9.79 -2.21
N ILE A 77 11.86 9.15 -1.84
CA ILE A 77 11.39 7.88 -2.41
C ILE A 77 9.96 8.06 -2.89
N THR A 78 9.72 7.75 -4.16
CA THR A 78 8.40 7.80 -4.79
C THR A 78 8.15 6.55 -5.61
N THR A 79 6.98 5.95 -5.42
CA THR A 79 6.52 4.77 -6.16
C THR A 79 5.30 5.14 -7.00
N PRO A 80 5.31 4.92 -8.33
CA PRO A 80 4.17 5.24 -9.17
C PRO A 80 3.03 4.24 -8.93
N VAL A 81 1.81 4.70 -9.20
CA VAL A 81 0.61 3.88 -9.18
C VAL A 81 0.06 3.70 -10.59
N LEU A 82 -0.61 2.58 -10.82
CA LEU A 82 -1.32 2.28 -12.05
C LEU A 82 -2.70 1.68 -11.74
N ILE A 83 -3.55 1.66 -12.77
CA ILE A 83 -4.84 0.98 -12.70
C ILE A 83 -4.73 -0.34 -13.46
N THR A 84 -5.08 -1.42 -12.78
CA THR A 84 -5.22 -2.75 -13.39
C THR A 84 -6.70 -3.12 -13.47
N TRP A 85 -7.05 -3.93 -14.47
CA TRP A 85 -8.38 -4.51 -14.58
C TRP A 85 -8.32 -5.96 -14.12
N ASN A 86 -9.13 -6.31 -13.10
CA ASN A 86 -9.25 -7.68 -12.63
C ASN A 86 -10.66 -7.92 -12.07
N ASP A 87 -11.21 -9.11 -12.32
CA ASP A 87 -12.55 -9.53 -11.87
C ASP A 87 -13.69 -8.53 -12.21
N GLY A 88 -13.64 -7.93 -13.39
CA GLY A 88 -14.66 -6.98 -13.83
C GLY A 88 -14.57 -5.60 -13.14
N LYS A 89 -13.48 -5.29 -12.44
CA LYS A 89 -13.28 -4.03 -11.71
C LYS A 89 -11.88 -3.47 -11.93
N TYR A 90 -11.79 -2.15 -11.85
CA TYR A 90 -10.51 -1.44 -11.82
C TYR A 90 -9.94 -1.41 -10.40
N ARG A 91 -8.65 -1.71 -10.27
CA ARG A 91 -7.92 -1.73 -9.00
C ARG A 91 -6.71 -0.80 -9.10
N LEU A 92 -6.47 -0.01 -8.06
CA LEU A 92 -5.26 0.79 -7.92
C LEU A 92 -4.12 -0.11 -7.44
N CYS A 93 -2.98 -0.07 -8.11
CA CYS A 93 -1.80 -0.88 -7.79
C CYS A 93 -0.55 0.01 -7.73
N GLY A 94 0.20 -0.06 -6.64
CA GLY A 94 1.52 0.57 -6.54
C GLY A 94 2.61 -0.34 -7.13
N ASP A 95 3.53 0.24 -7.90
CA ASP A 95 4.65 -0.50 -8.48
C ASP A 95 5.90 -0.43 -7.59
N PHE A 96 5.93 -1.31 -6.58
CA PHE A 96 7.04 -1.39 -5.62
C PHE A 96 8.24 -2.20 -6.13
N SER A 97 8.28 -2.60 -7.40
CA SER A 97 9.34 -3.47 -7.93
C SER A 97 10.75 -2.92 -7.68
N THR A 98 10.95 -1.62 -7.90
CA THR A 98 12.24 -0.97 -7.63
C THR A 98 12.52 -0.88 -6.14
N LEU A 99 11.54 -0.46 -5.33
CA LEU A 99 11.70 -0.35 -3.87
C LEU A 99 12.07 -1.71 -3.24
N ASN A 100 11.43 -2.78 -3.69
CA ASN A 100 11.66 -4.14 -3.20
C ASN A 100 13.11 -4.60 -3.41
N ASN A 101 13.77 -4.17 -4.48
CA ASN A 101 15.17 -4.52 -4.74
C ASN A 101 16.14 -3.86 -3.75
N TYR A 102 15.71 -2.77 -3.10
CA TYR A 102 16.48 -2.04 -2.10
C TYR A 102 15.97 -2.29 -0.67
N THR A 103 15.05 -3.23 -0.48
CA THR A 103 14.45 -3.52 0.83
C THR A 103 15.11 -4.75 1.43
N GLU A 104 15.53 -4.65 2.69
CA GLU A 104 16.07 -5.81 3.41
C GLU A 104 14.97 -6.86 3.60
N ALA A 105 15.23 -8.10 3.14
CA ALA A 105 14.26 -9.17 3.23
C ALA A 105 14.07 -9.65 4.68
N GLU A 106 12.88 -9.44 5.24
CA GLU A 106 12.50 -10.00 6.53
C GLU A 106 12.32 -11.53 6.41
N ARG A 107 13.20 -12.28 7.08
CA ARG A 107 13.18 -13.74 7.07
C ARG A 107 12.27 -14.29 8.17
N TYR A 108 10.98 -14.04 8.06
CA TYR A 108 9.96 -14.71 8.86
C TYR A 108 9.24 -15.78 8.02
N PRO A 109 9.60 -17.06 8.14
CA PRO A 109 9.05 -18.08 7.27
C PRO A 109 7.57 -18.30 7.59
N ILE A 110 6.71 -18.02 6.61
CA ILE A 110 5.31 -18.44 6.66
C ILE A 110 5.29 -19.96 6.46
N PRO A 111 4.72 -20.75 7.39
CA PRO A 111 4.67 -22.20 7.23
C PRO A 111 3.89 -22.57 5.97
N ARG A 112 4.45 -23.47 5.15
CA ARG A 112 3.71 -24.01 4.00
C ARG A 112 2.60 -24.92 4.51
N LEU A 113 1.46 -24.95 3.82
CA LEU A 113 0.29 -25.76 4.15
C LEU A 113 0.55 -27.20 4.67
N PRO A 114 1.45 -28.02 4.09
CA PRO A 114 1.70 -29.37 4.61
C PRO A 114 2.32 -29.40 6.02
N HIS A 115 2.86 -28.29 6.51
CA HIS A 115 3.47 -28.17 7.83
C HIS A 115 2.55 -27.50 8.87
N ALA A 116 1.29 -27.19 8.49
CA ALA A 116 0.32 -26.47 9.33
C ALA A 116 -0.84 -27.34 9.83
N LEU A 117 -0.80 -28.66 9.56
CA LEU A 117 -1.74 -29.67 10.05
C LEU A 117 -1.13 -30.50 11.18
#